data_AF-A0A944YQ20-F1
#
_entry.id   AF-A0A944YQ20-F1
#
_cell.length_a   1.000
_cell.length_b   1.000
_cell.length_c   1.000
_cell.angle_alpha   90.00
_cell.angle_beta   90.00
_cell.angle_gamma   90.00
#
_symmetry.space_group_name_H-M   'P 1'
#
loop_
_entity.id
_entity.type
_entity.pdbx_description
1 polymer ?
#
loop_
_entity_poly.entity_id
_entity_poly.type
_entity_poly.pdbx_seq_one_letter_code
_entity_poly.pdbx_strand_id
1 'polypeptide(L)'
;MDFPKDYHNADFAGKKTSFKVNIKKLEKAVKPEFTPEFIEQLRGKKLDLDGFKKLIKEEITGTKESNARIDEETKLIDELLKVTKMEIGNGLLKNQIEKVYSEIKENIAKDGMKISDYLESLKMDEETYKEKNVKTVALKRLQGELILHKLNETEKTEVTDKELKVEVENILANYGSKDVLARLKELYVPGNKYYEELRQRMAYRKLIDSFFEIEKKTTK
;
A
#
# COMPACT_ATOMS: atom_id res chain seq x y z
N MET A 1 5.92 -41.53 -13.67
CA MET A 1 5.98 -40.59 -12.54
C MET A 1 4.67 -40.71 -11.80
N ASP A 2 4.73 -40.86 -10.49
CA ASP A 2 3.55 -40.88 -9.63
C ASP A 2 3.22 -39.44 -9.26
N PHE A 3 1.95 -39.05 -9.39
CA PHE A 3 1.52 -37.78 -8.87
C PHE A 3 1.54 -37.80 -7.34
N PRO A 4 1.97 -36.71 -6.68
CA PRO A 4 1.88 -36.62 -5.23
C PRO A 4 0.44 -36.82 -4.76
N LYS A 5 0.26 -37.37 -3.56
CA LYS A 5 -1.07 -37.60 -2.99
C LYS A 5 -1.87 -36.32 -2.77
N ASP A 6 -1.17 -35.19 -2.64
CA ASP A 6 -1.73 -33.85 -2.45
C ASP A 6 -1.75 -33.07 -3.79
N TYR A 7 -2.02 -33.76 -4.91
CA TYR A 7 -2.13 -33.08 -6.19
C TYR A 7 -3.50 -32.39 -6.29
N HIS A 8 -3.50 -31.11 -6.66
CA HIS A 8 -4.70 -30.25 -6.71
C HIS A 8 -5.89 -30.85 -7.49
N ASN A 9 -5.64 -31.80 -8.39
CA ASN A 9 -6.68 -32.53 -9.11
C ASN A 9 -6.82 -33.96 -8.57
N ALA A 10 -7.94 -34.22 -7.87
CA ALA A 10 -8.25 -35.49 -7.20
C ALA A 10 -8.24 -36.69 -8.15
N ASP A 11 -8.51 -36.49 -9.44
CA ASP A 11 -8.55 -37.57 -10.43
C ASP A 11 -7.16 -38.09 -10.81
N PHE A 12 -6.11 -37.31 -10.55
CA PHE A 12 -4.72 -37.66 -10.85
C PHE A 12 -3.88 -37.92 -9.59
N ALA A 13 -4.34 -37.51 -8.41
CA ALA A 13 -3.64 -37.71 -7.14
C ALA A 13 -3.33 -39.20 -6.87
N GLY A 14 -2.05 -39.53 -6.71
CA GLY A 14 -1.58 -40.90 -6.42
C GLY A 14 -1.69 -41.91 -7.57
N LYS A 15 -2.20 -41.54 -8.75
CA LYS A 15 -2.22 -42.43 -9.92
C LYS A 15 -0.85 -42.48 -10.60
N LYS A 16 -0.41 -43.67 -11.00
CA LYS A 16 0.79 -43.85 -11.83
C LYS A 16 0.48 -43.44 -13.27
N THR A 17 1.14 -42.39 -13.75
CA THR A 17 0.98 -41.91 -15.12
C THR A 17 2.30 -41.95 -15.89
N SER A 18 2.23 -42.44 -17.13
CA SER A 18 3.32 -42.38 -18.09
C SER A 18 3.11 -41.19 -19.01
N PHE A 19 3.99 -40.19 -18.91
CA PHE A 19 4.00 -39.04 -19.80
C PHE A 19 4.82 -39.36 -21.05
N LYS A 20 4.17 -39.42 -22.21
CA LYS A 20 4.87 -39.47 -23.49
C LYS A 20 5.19 -38.03 -23.92
N VAL A 21 6.34 -37.53 -23.50
CA VAL A 21 6.79 -36.17 -23.81
C VAL A 21 7.38 -36.15 -25.22
N ASN A 22 6.78 -35.38 -26.12
CA ASN A 22 7.36 -35.09 -27.43
C ASN A 22 7.98 -33.70 -27.39
N ILE A 23 9.31 -33.61 -27.38
CA ILE A 23 10.03 -32.33 -27.31
C ILE A 23 9.93 -31.66 -28.68
N LYS A 24 9.07 -30.63 -28.78
CA LYS A 24 8.87 -29.88 -30.03
C LYS A 24 9.97 -28.88 -30.32
N LYS A 25 10.57 -28.28 -29.28
CA LYS A 25 11.61 -27.26 -29.39
C LYS A 25 12.43 -27.24 -28.11
N LEU A 26 13.75 -27.17 -28.25
CA LEU A 26 14.67 -27.00 -27.14
C LEU A 26 15.25 -25.59 -27.26
N GLU A 27 14.80 -24.68 -26.40
CA GLU A 27 15.25 -23.29 -26.39
C GLU A 27 16.13 -23.07 -25.18
N LYS A 28 17.35 -22.58 -25.41
CA LYS A 28 18.26 -22.18 -24.33
C LYS A 28 17.93 -20.75 -23.95
N ALA A 29 17.64 -20.49 -22.67
CA ALA A 29 17.51 -19.13 -22.17
C ALA A 29 18.88 -18.42 -22.30
N VAL A 30 19.03 -17.60 -23.33
CA VAL A 30 20.17 -16.68 -23.48
C VAL A 30 19.82 -15.44 -22.66
N LYS A 31 20.70 -15.06 -21.73
CA LYS A 31 20.54 -13.78 -21.02
C LYS A 31 20.65 -12.67 -22.07
N PRO A 32 19.59 -11.87 -22.31
CA PRO A 32 19.69 -10.75 -23.21
C PRO A 32 20.75 -9.79 -22.67
N GLU A 33 21.60 -9.27 -23.56
CA GLU A 33 22.47 -8.16 -23.20
C GLU A 33 21.62 -6.93 -22.94
N PHE A 34 22.00 -6.12 -21.94
CA PHE A 34 21.33 -4.87 -21.65
C PHE A 34 21.70 -3.83 -22.72
N THR A 35 21.19 -4.01 -23.92
CA THR A 35 21.32 -3.04 -25.01
C THR A 35 20.27 -1.92 -24.84
N PRO A 36 20.50 -0.73 -25.40
CA PRO A 36 19.52 0.36 -25.38
C PRO A 36 18.15 -0.05 -25.95
N GLU A 37 18.13 -0.95 -26.93
CA GLU A 37 16.90 -1.52 -27.52
C GLU A 37 16.14 -2.40 -26.51
N PHE A 38 16.86 -3.24 -25.75
CA PHE A 38 16.25 -4.06 -24.70
C PHE A 38 15.70 -3.20 -23.54
N ILE A 39 16.42 -2.13 -23.17
CA ILE A 39 15.96 -1.18 -22.14
C ILE A 39 14.72 -0.41 -22.62
N GLU A 40 14.67 -0.01 -23.89
CA GLU A 40 13.52 0.65 -24.49
C GLU A 40 12.29 -0.27 -24.50
N GLN A 41 12.45 -1.56 -24.85
CA GLN A 41 11.36 -2.53 -24.76
C GLN A 41 10.85 -2.75 -23.33
N LEU A 42 11.73 -2.75 -22.33
CA LEU A 42 11.36 -2.97 -20.92
C LEU A 42 10.74 -1.74 -20.25
N ARG A 43 11.20 -0.53 -20.60
CA ARG A 43 10.83 0.71 -19.90
C ARG A 43 10.01 1.68 -20.73
N GLY A 44 9.84 1.43 -22.03
CA GLY A 44 9.14 2.34 -22.95
C GLY A 44 9.85 3.69 -23.12
N LYS A 45 11.12 3.78 -22.71
CA LYS A 45 11.94 5.00 -22.76
C LYS A 45 13.34 4.64 -23.25
N LYS A 46 13.86 5.44 -24.18
CA LYS A 46 15.22 5.30 -24.69
C LYS A 46 16.21 5.75 -23.62
N LEU A 47 16.84 4.80 -22.94
CA LEU A 47 17.84 5.03 -21.90
C LEU A 47 19.13 4.30 -22.28
N ASP A 48 20.25 4.98 -22.13
CA ASP A 48 21.56 4.34 -22.15
C ASP A 48 21.75 3.47 -20.89
N LEU A 49 22.73 2.57 -20.91
CA LEU A 49 23.13 1.75 -19.76
C LEU A 49 23.38 2.57 -18.49
N ASP A 50 24.03 3.73 -18.61
CA ASP A 50 24.27 4.61 -17.46
C ASP A 50 22.97 5.24 -16.94
N GLY A 51 22.14 5.75 -17.85
CA GLY A 51 20.83 6.32 -17.54
C GLY A 51 19.89 5.30 -16.90
N PHE A 52 19.92 4.04 -17.35
CA PHE A 52 19.16 2.94 -16.76
C PHE A 52 19.65 2.61 -15.35
N LYS A 53 20.96 2.50 -15.13
CA LYS A 53 21.52 2.29 -13.78
C LYS A 53 21.15 3.43 -12.83
N LYS A 54 21.23 4.68 -13.30
CA LYS A 54 20.87 5.85 -12.49
C LYS A 54 19.38 5.83 -12.12
N LEU A 55 18.49 5.56 -13.08
CA LEU A 55 17.06 5.45 -12.84
C LEU A 55 16.74 4.33 -11.83
N ILE A 56 17.32 3.14 -11.99
CA ILE A 56 17.13 2.04 -11.05
C ILE A 56 17.66 2.41 -9.66
N LYS A 57 18.80 3.10 -9.59
CA LYS A 57 19.35 3.57 -8.33
C LYS A 57 18.42 4.56 -7.66
N GLU A 58 17.87 5.53 -8.40
CA GLU A 58 16.91 6.51 -7.88
C GLU A 58 15.62 5.82 -7.39
N GLU A 59 15.07 4.88 -8.15
CA GLU A 59 13.89 4.10 -7.74
C GLU A 59 14.14 3.28 -6.46
N ILE A 60 15.29 2.59 -6.39
CA ILE A 60 15.66 1.79 -5.20
C ILE A 60 15.88 2.71 -4.00
N THR A 61 16.59 3.83 -4.20
CA THR A 61 16.84 4.80 -3.13
C THR A 61 15.54 5.40 -2.64
N GLY A 62 14.67 5.89 -3.52
CA GLY A 62 13.35 6.43 -3.15
C GLY A 62 12.47 5.38 -2.46
N THR A 63 12.48 4.13 -2.93
CA THR A 63 11.79 3.02 -2.25
C THR A 63 12.33 2.79 -0.84
N LYS A 64 13.66 2.80 -0.68
CA LYS A 64 14.30 2.61 0.63
C LYS A 64 14.03 3.76 1.59
N GLU A 65 14.10 5.00 1.12
CA GLU A 65 13.80 6.20 1.91
C GLU A 65 12.33 6.20 2.35
N SER A 66 11.41 5.87 1.45
CA SER A 66 9.99 5.73 1.78
C SER A 66 9.74 4.63 2.83
N ASN A 67 10.36 3.46 2.65
CA ASN A 67 10.24 2.35 3.61
C ASN A 67 10.84 2.69 4.97
N ALA A 68 11.99 3.38 5.00
CA ALA A 68 12.60 3.85 6.25
C ALA A 68 11.69 4.82 6.97
N ARG A 69 11.12 5.80 6.25
CA ARG A 69 10.15 6.76 6.79
C ARG A 69 8.93 6.05 7.38
N ILE A 70 8.34 5.10 6.65
CA ILE A 70 7.18 4.33 7.12
C ILE A 70 7.51 3.53 8.39
N ASP A 71 8.70 2.93 8.46
CA ASP A 71 9.16 2.17 9.63
C ASP A 71 9.34 3.09 10.85
N GLU A 72 9.97 4.25 10.66
CA GLU A 72 10.11 5.29 11.70
C GLU A 72 8.74 5.81 12.17
N GLU A 73 7.82 6.13 11.24
CA GLU A 73 6.45 6.55 11.54
C GLU A 73 5.71 5.48 12.36
N THR A 74 5.86 4.22 11.97
CA THR A 74 5.23 3.10 12.66
C THR A 74 5.78 2.94 14.08
N LYS A 75 7.10 3.09 14.26
CA LYS A 75 7.75 3.03 15.58
C LYS A 75 7.27 4.17 16.49
N LEU A 76 7.22 5.40 15.98
CA LEU A 76 6.72 6.56 16.71
C LEU A 76 5.29 6.30 17.22
N ILE A 77 4.40 5.83 16.34
CA ILE A 77 3.04 5.49 16.74
C ILE A 77 3.02 4.35 17.76
N ASP A 78 3.81 3.29 17.59
CA ASP A 78 3.87 2.16 18.54
C ASP A 78 4.38 2.60 19.93
N GLU A 79 5.34 3.53 20.00
CA GLU A 79 5.79 4.12 21.25
C GLU A 79 4.73 5.01 21.91
N LEU A 80 4.06 5.86 21.12
CA LEU A 80 2.93 6.66 21.61
C LEU A 80 1.79 5.78 22.14
N LEU A 81 1.54 4.63 21.52
CA LEU A 81 0.54 3.66 21.96
C LEU A 81 0.90 3.01 23.31
N LYS A 82 2.19 2.86 23.65
CA LYS A 82 2.63 2.28 24.94
C LYS A 82 2.41 3.25 26.09
N VAL A 83 2.55 4.55 25.86
CA VAL A 83 2.43 5.58 26.89
C VAL A 83 1.01 6.13 27.02
N THR A 84 0.16 5.92 26.01
CA THR A 84 -1.21 6.46 25.98
C THR A 84 -2.23 5.38 26.34
N LYS A 85 -3.05 5.63 27.37
CA LYS A 85 -4.26 4.85 27.63
C LYS A 85 -5.45 5.49 26.93
N MET A 86 -6.08 4.76 26.01
CA MET A 86 -7.31 5.19 25.35
C MET A 86 -8.37 4.09 25.44
N GLU A 87 -9.57 4.48 25.85
CA GLU A 87 -10.74 3.62 25.79
C GLU A 87 -11.43 3.80 24.44
N ILE A 88 -11.42 2.74 23.63
CA ILE A 88 -12.08 2.73 22.33
C ILE A 88 -13.49 2.18 22.52
N GLY A 89 -14.50 2.99 22.20
CA GLY A 89 -15.88 2.52 22.20
C GLY A 89 -16.10 1.40 21.17
N ASN A 90 -16.80 0.33 21.56
CA ASN A 90 -17.07 -0.82 20.69
C ASN A 90 -17.70 -0.44 19.34
N GLY A 91 -18.52 0.61 19.29
CA GLY A 91 -19.11 1.12 18.05
C GLY A 91 -18.06 1.66 17.06
N LEU A 92 -17.08 2.43 17.56
CA LEU A 92 -16.00 2.96 16.73
C LEU A 92 -15.09 1.84 16.22
N LEU A 93 -14.76 0.87 17.09
CA LEU A 93 -13.96 -0.28 16.70
C LEU A 93 -14.66 -1.11 15.63
N LYS A 94 -15.96 -1.38 15.78
CA LYS A 94 -16.75 -2.13 14.79
C LYS A 94 -16.76 -1.44 13.43
N ASN A 95 -17.02 -0.12 13.40
CA ASN A 95 -16.98 0.66 12.17
C ASN A 95 -15.60 0.59 11.49
N GLN A 96 -14.52 0.65 12.27
CA GLN A 96 -13.17 0.54 11.73
C GLN A 96 -12.87 -0.86 11.19
N ILE A 97 -13.33 -1.91 11.87
CA ILE A 97 -13.22 -3.30 11.37
C ILE A 97 -13.93 -3.43 10.02
N GLU A 98 -15.12 -2.87 9.87
CA GLU A 98 -15.86 -2.93 8.60
C GLU A 98 -15.15 -2.16 7.48
N LYS A 99 -14.58 -0.99 7.78
CA LYS A 99 -13.76 -0.24 6.80
C LYS A 99 -12.55 -1.03 6.32
N VAL A 100 -11.72 -1.51 7.26
CA VAL A 100 -10.51 -2.29 6.91
C VAL A 100 -10.88 -3.57 6.16
N TYR A 101 -11.98 -4.21 6.54
CA TYR A 101 -12.47 -5.39 5.84
C TYR A 101 -12.98 -5.09 4.42
N SER A 102 -13.65 -3.96 4.21
CA SER A 102 -14.04 -3.49 2.88
C SER A 102 -12.82 -3.20 2.00
N GLU A 103 -11.78 -2.56 2.54
CA GLU A 103 -10.52 -2.34 1.83
C GLU A 103 -9.87 -3.66 1.41
N ILE A 104 -9.87 -4.68 2.29
CA ILE A 104 -9.37 -6.02 1.96
C ILE A 104 -10.20 -6.65 0.83
N LYS A 105 -11.54 -6.55 0.90
CA LYS A 105 -12.44 -7.03 -0.16
C LYS A 105 -12.12 -6.37 -1.50
N GLU A 106 -11.94 -5.06 -1.52
CA GLU A 106 -11.61 -4.30 -2.74
C GLU A 106 -10.25 -4.69 -3.31
N ASN A 107 -9.24 -4.91 -2.47
CA ASN A 107 -7.93 -5.35 -2.93
C ASN A 107 -7.99 -6.76 -3.53
N ILE A 108 -8.66 -7.71 -2.87
CA ILE A 108 -8.84 -9.07 -3.41
C ILE A 108 -9.62 -9.04 -4.74
N ALA A 109 -10.62 -8.16 -4.86
CA ALA A 109 -11.37 -7.98 -6.09
C ALA A 109 -10.50 -7.40 -7.22
N LYS A 110 -9.54 -6.51 -6.91
CA LYS A 110 -8.57 -6.00 -7.90
C LYS A 110 -7.65 -7.09 -8.44
N ASP A 111 -7.30 -8.08 -7.62
CA ASP A 111 -6.57 -9.28 -8.04
C ASP A 111 -7.46 -10.30 -8.80
N GLY A 112 -8.73 -9.97 -9.06
CA GLY A 112 -9.67 -10.82 -9.80
C GLY A 112 -10.21 -12.00 -9.00
N MET A 113 -9.98 -12.03 -7.68
CA MET A 113 -10.51 -13.05 -6.78
C MET A 113 -11.76 -12.54 -6.06
N LYS A 114 -12.64 -13.46 -5.64
CA LYS A 114 -13.72 -13.12 -4.72
C LYS A 114 -13.25 -13.38 -3.29
N ILE A 115 -13.70 -12.53 -2.38
CA ILE A 115 -13.45 -12.69 -0.95
C ILE A 115 -13.94 -14.06 -0.41
N SER A 116 -15.03 -14.60 -0.96
CA SER A 116 -15.56 -15.91 -0.57
C SER A 116 -14.57 -17.04 -0.86
N ASP A 117 -13.99 -17.09 -2.06
CA ASP A 117 -12.97 -18.07 -2.43
C ASP A 117 -11.69 -17.91 -1.57
N TYR A 118 -11.32 -16.66 -1.26
CA TYR A 118 -10.19 -16.36 -0.38
C TYR A 118 -10.41 -16.88 1.06
N LEU A 119 -11.60 -16.63 1.62
CA LEU A 119 -11.99 -17.13 2.94
C LEU A 119 -12.07 -18.66 2.98
N GLU A 120 -12.57 -19.29 1.90
CA GLU A 120 -12.61 -20.74 1.75
C GLU A 120 -11.21 -21.37 1.75
N SER A 121 -10.26 -20.76 1.02
CA SER A 121 -8.85 -21.17 1.04
C SER A 121 -8.24 -21.14 2.44
N LEU A 122 -8.62 -20.15 3.25
CA LEU A 122 -8.20 -20.00 4.64
C LEU A 122 -9.00 -20.88 5.61
N LYS A 123 -10.05 -21.57 5.16
CA LYS A 123 -11.00 -22.33 5.99
C LYS A 123 -11.54 -21.50 7.15
N MET A 124 -11.78 -20.21 6.89
CA MET A 124 -12.28 -19.24 7.88
C MET A 124 -13.59 -18.63 7.40
N ASP A 125 -14.50 -18.42 8.34
CA ASP A 125 -15.68 -17.59 8.10
C ASP A 125 -15.33 -16.07 8.16
N GLU A 126 -16.20 -15.22 7.59
CA GLU A 126 -16.06 -13.77 7.59
C GLU A 126 -15.89 -13.19 9.01
N GLU A 127 -16.68 -13.62 9.99
CA GLU A 127 -16.59 -13.13 11.37
C GLU A 127 -15.27 -13.55 12.02
N THR A 128 -14.86 -14.80 11.81
CA THR A 128 -13.59 -15.32 12.34
C THR A 128 -12.40 -14.57 11.74
N TYR A 129 -12.44 -14.30 10.43
CA TYR A 129 -11.40 -13.54 9.75
C TYR A 129 -11.35 -12.09 10.24
N LYS A 130 -12.52 -11.44 10.39
CA LYS A 130 -12.59 -10.10 10.97
C LYS A 130 -12.00 -10.06 12.37
N GLU A 131 -12.32 -11.03 13.22
CA GLU A 131 -11.82 -11.05 14.59
C GLU A 131 -10.32 -11.33 14.68
N LYS A 132 -9.81 -12.31 13.92
CA LYS A 132 -8.40 -12.72 14.02
C LYS A 132 -7.43 -11.83 13.23
N ASN A 133 -7.84 -11.36 12.06
CA ASN A 133 -6.94 -10.72 11.11
C ASN A 133 -7.21 -9.22 10.99
N VAL A 134 -8.47 -8.79 11.10
CA VAL A 134 -8.85 -7.39 10.86
C VAL A 134 -8.88 -6.58 12.16
N LYS A 135 -9.36 -7.15 13.27
CA LYS A 135 -9.57 -6.46 14.55
C LYS A 135 -8.30 -5.80 15.08
N THR A 136 -7.17 -6.52 15.07
CA THR A 136 -5.89 -5.99 15.55
C THR A 136 -5.41 -4.81 14.69
N VAL A 137 -5.56 -4.93 13.37
CA VAL A 137 -5.18 -3.86 12.42
C VAL A 137 -6.09 -2.65 12.58
N ALA A 138 -7.40 -2.87 12.66
CA ALA A 138 -8.40 -1.83 12.87
C ALA A 138 -8.18 -1.10 14.21
N LEU A 139 -7.88 -1.85 15.28
CA LEU A 139 -7.58 -1.28 16.59
C LEU A 139 -6.33 -0.39 16.53
N LYS A 140 -5.21 -0.89 15.99
CA LYS A 140 -3.98 -0.09 15.85
C LYS A 140 -4.20 1.17 15.02
N ARG A 141 -4.91 1.05 13.88
CA ARG A 141 -5.21 2.19 13.00
C ARG A 141 -6.06 3.23 13.69
N LEU A 142 -7.13 2.80 14.37
CA LEU A 142 -8.02 3.70 15.11
C LEU A 142 -7.29 4.42 16.24
N GLN A 143 -6.44 3.70 16.99
CA GLN A 143 -5.64 4.34 18.04
C GLN A 143 -4.65 5.36 17.46
N GLY A 144 -3.96 5.02 16.37
CA GLY A 144 -3.06 5.95 15.67
C GLY A 144 -3.79 7.20 15.19
N GLU A 145 -4.96 7.04 14.56
CA GLU A 145 -5.80 8.16 14.11
C GLU A 145 -6.23 9.06 15.29
N LEU A 146 -6.63 8.48 16.43
CA LEU A 146 -7.04 9.25 17.62
C LEU A 146 -5.88 10.02 18.26
N ILE A 147 -4.69 9.40 18.34
CA ILE A 147 -3.48 10.08 18.84
C ILE A 147 -3.13 11.24 17.93
N LEU A 148 -3.05 11.01 16.62
CA LEU A 148 -2.73 12.05 15.64
C LEU A 148 -3.76 13.17 15.64
N HIS A 149 -5.05 12.85 15.74
CA HIS A 149 -6.09 13.86 15.86
C HIS A 149 -5.88 14.73 17.11
N LYS A 150 -5.64 14.10 18.27
CA LYS A 150 -5.46 14.83 19.54
C LYS A 150 -4.20 15.69 19.55
N LEU A 151 -3.11 15.18 18.98
CA LEU A 151 -1.87 15.93 18.80
C LEU A 151 -2.08 17.11 17.84
N ASN A 152 -2.78 16.90 16.72
CA ASN A 152 -3.09 17.96 15.77
C ASN A 152 -3.99 19.06 16.37
N GLU A 153 -4.95 18.70 17.24
CA GLU A 153 -5.74 19.68 18.00
C GLU A 153 -4.87 20.51 18.98
N THR A 154 -3.84 19.90 19.54
CA THR A 154 -2.94 20.54 20.52
C THR A 154 -1.92 21.45 19.83
N GLU A 155 -1.29 20.96 18.77
CA GLU A 155 -0.24 21.67 18.04
C GLU A 155 -0.82 22.66 17.01
N LYS A 156 -2.09 22.51 16.64
CA LYS A 156 -2.81 23.33 15.65
C LYS A 156 -2.01 23.47 14.36
N THR A 157 -1.58 22.33 13.81
CA THR A 157 -0.83 22.30 12.56
C THR A 157 -1.72 22.76 11.41
N GLU A 158 -1.59 24.05 11.04
CA GLU A 158 -2.35 24.62 9.94
C GLU A 158 -1.65 24.35 8.61
N VAL A 159 -2.38 23.68 7.72
CA VAL A 159 -2.02 23.57 6.31
C VAL A 159 -2.62 24.76 5.58
N THR A 160 -1.78 25.50 4.89
CA THR A 160 -2.22 26.66 4.10
C THR A 160 -2.91 26.23 2.81
N ASP A 161 -3.84 27.05 2.31
CA ASP A 161 -4.54 26.79 1.04
C ASP A 161 -3.56 26.72 -0.16
N LYS A 162 -2.41 27.40 -0.05
CA LYS A 162 -1.33 27.34 -1.04
C LYS A 162 -0.66 25.96 -1.06
N GLU A 163 -0.31 25.42 0.10
CA GLU A 163 0.27 24.06 0.20
C GLU A 163 -0.73 23.02 -0.34
N LEU A 164 -2.02 23.18 -0.03
CA LEU A 164 -3.09 22.34 -0.58
C LEU A 164 -3.16 22.34 -2.08
N LYS A 165 -3.13 23.52 -2.72
CA LYS A 165 -3.13 23.62 -4.18
C LYS A 165 -1.93 22.92 -4.81
N VAL A 166 -0.74 23.12 -4.24
CA VAL A 166 0.48 22.45 -4.73
C VAL A 166 0.35 20.93 -4.64
N GLU A 167 -0.18 20.40 -3.53
CA GLU A 167 -0.38 18.95 -3.40
C GLU A 167 -1.45 18.42 -4.36
N VAL A 168 -2.54 19.17 -4.58
CA VAL A 168 -3.53 18.82 -5.61
C VAL A 168 -2.89 18.79 -6.99
N GLU A 169 -2.05 19.77 -7.33
CA GLU A 169 -1.30 19.79 -8.59
C GLU A 169 -0.34 18.61 -8.72
N ASN A 170 0.35 18.22 -7.65
CA ASN A 170 1.20 17.02 -7.63
C ASN A 170 0.39 15.74 -7.87
N ILE A 171 -0.75 15.60 -7.20
CA ILE A 171 -1.66 14.45 -7.41
C ILE A 171 -2.08 14.41 -8.88
N LEU A 172 -2.52 15.54 -9.43
CA LEU A 172 -2.93 15.65 -10.83
C LEU A 172 -1.78 15.32 -11.80
N ALA A 173 -0.55 15.75 -11.52
CA ALA A 173 0.62 15.48 -12.37
C ALA A 173 0.94 13.98 -12.52
N ASN A 174 0.52 13.15 -11.56
CA ASN A 174 0.68 11.70 -11.63
C ASN A 174 -0.31 11.02 -12.60
N TYR A 175 -1.33 11.74 -13.08
CA TYR A 175 -2.34 11.21 -14.01
C TYR A 175 -2.21 11.83 -15.41
N GLY A 176 -1.99 11.01 -16.43
CA GLY A 176 -1.88 11.46 -17.83
C GLY A 176 -3.21 11.63 -18.57
N SER A 177 -4.31 11.13 -18.02
CA SER A 177 -5.61 11.08 -18.73
C SER A 177 -6.43 12.35 -18.51
N LYS A 178 -6.78 13.06 -19.60
CA LYS A 178 -7.56 14.32 -19.54
C LYS A 178 -8.93 14.17 -18.84
N ASP A 179 -9.62 13.05 -19.04
CA ASP A 179 -10.92 12.76 -18.40
C ASP A 179 -10.78 12.59 -16.88
N VAL A 180 -9.76 11.85 -16.45
CA VAL A 180 -9.43 11.63 -15.04
C VAL A 180 -9.03 12.96 -14.37
N LEU A 181 -8.23 13.77 -15.05
CA LEU A 181 -7.82 15.09 -14.56
C LEU A 181 -9.00 16.04 -14.36
N ALA A 182 -9.98 16.04 -15.27
CA ALA A 182 -11.18 16.86 -15.14
C ALA A 182 -11.99 16.45 -13.90
N ARG A 183 -12.24 15.14 -13.73
CA ARG A 183 -12.95 14.62 -12.55
C ARG A 183 -12.22 14.90 -11.26
N LEU A 184 -10.90 14.67 -11.20
CA LEU A 184 -10.11 14.93 -10.00
C LEU A 184 -10.15 16.41 -9.63
N LYS A 185 -10.08 17.33 -10.61
CA LYS A 185 -10.21 18.77 -10.34
C LYS A 185 -11.56 19.16 -9.75
N GLU A 186 -12.65 18.50 -10.15
CA GLU A 186 -13.98 18.72 -9.55
C GLU A 186 -14.09 18.15 -8.12
N LEU A 187 -13.35 17.09 -7.80
CA LEU A 187 -13.35 16.48 -6.47
C LEU A 187 -12.47 17.25 -5.47
N TYR A 188 -11.36 17.84 -5.91
CA TYR A 188 -10.43 18.59 -5.06
C TYR A 188 -10.73 20.09 -5.05
N VAL A 189 -11.98 20.45 -4.71
CA VAL A 189 -12.41 21.84 -4.51
C VAL A 189 -12.67 22.16 -3.03
N PRO A 190 -12.42 23.40 -2.56
CA PRO A 190 -12.69 23.79 -1.18
C PRO A 190 -14.13 23.47 -0.76
N GLY A 191 -14.29 22.83 0.40
CA GLY A 191 -15.59 22.40 0.92
C GLY A 191 -16.08 21.03 0.39
N ASN A 192 -15.36 20.40 -0.54
CA ASN A 192 -15.60 19.00 -0.89
C ASN A 192 -14.93 18.07 0.14
N LYS A 193 -15.56 16.92 0.43
CA LYS A 193 -15.04 15.88 1.32
C LYS A 193 -13.61 15.50 0.97
N TYR A 194 -13.28 15.30 -0.31
CA TYR A 194 -11.95 14.90 -0.74
C TYR A 194 -10.88 15.98 -0.48
N TYR A 195 -11.26 17.26 -0.55
CA TYR A 195 -10.38 18.38 -0.25
C TYR A 195 -10.08 18.50 1.24
N GLU A 196 -11.12 18.33 2.08
CA GLU A 196 -10.95 18.34 3.54
C GLU A 196 -10.16 17.12 4.03
N GLU A 197 -10.38 15.93 3.45
CA GLU A 197 -9.59 14.73 3.73
C GLU A 197 -8.11 14.93 3.34
N LEU A 198 -7.85 15.58 2.19
CA LEU A 198 -6.48 15.92 1.79
C LEU A 198 -5.82 16.89 2.78
N ARG A 199 -6.56 17.91 3.23
CA ARG A 199 -6.09 18.87 4.22
C ARG A 199 -5.71 18.19 5.54
N GLN A 200 -6.59 17.32 6.05
CA GLN A 200 -6.31 16.56 7.26
C GLN A 200 -5.09 15.65 7.10
N ARG A 201 -4.98 14.94 5.97
CA ARG A 201 -3.82 14.08 5.69
C ARG A 201 -2.51 14.88 5.66
N MET A 202 -2.52 16.06 5.05
CA MET A 202 -1.34 16.92 5.02
C MET A 202 -1.00 17.48 6.40
N ALA A 203 -2.01 17.83 7.21
CA ALA A 203 -1.79 18.29 8.58
C ALA A 203 -1.12 17.19 9.42
N TYR A 204 -1.62 15.96 9.32
CA TYR A 204 -1.01 14.81 10.01
C TYR A 204 0.40 14.51 9.53
N ARG A 205 0.65 14.56 8.20
CA ARG A 205 2.00 14.39 7.67
C ARG A 205 2.96 15.44 8.21
N LYS A 206 2.54 16.71 8.24
CA LYS A 206 3.36 17.84 8.72
C LYS A 206 3.62 17.74 10.22
N LEU A 207 2.61 17.34 11.00
CA LEU A 207 2.73 17.06 12.42
C LEU A 207 3.76 15.95 12.69
N ILE A 208 3.67 14.83 11.97
CA ILE A 208 4.63 13.73 12.07
C ILE A 208 6.05 14.19 11.69
N ASP A 209 6.19 14.99 10.64
CA ASP A 209 7.47 15.56 10.21
C ASP A 209 8.10 16.44 11.30
N SER A 210 7.29 17.28 11.97
CA SER A 210 7.74 18.08 13.13
C SER A 210 8.35 17.21 14.24
N PHE A 211 7.77 16.03 14.55
CA PHE A 211 8.33 15.12 15.55
C PHE A 211 9.71 14.58 15.14
N PHE A 212 9.90 14.23 13.87
CA PHE A 212 11.19 13.76 13.36
C PHE A 212 12.24 14.88 13.30
N GLU A 213 11.84 16.13 13.03
CA GLU A 213 12.75 17.28 13.12
C GLU A 213 13.22 17.54 14.57
N ILE A 214 12.36 17.27 15.55
CA ILE A 214 12.71 17.38 16.98
C ILE A 214 13.70 16.29 17.36
N GLU A 215 13.43 15.00 17.05
CA GLU A 215 14.35 13.89 17.34
C GLU A 215 15.75 14.08 16.71
N LYS A 216 15.82 14.62 15.49
CA LYS A 216 17.11 14.93 14.84
C LYS A 216 17.88 16.04 15.54
N LYS A 217 17.20 16.95 16.26
CA LYS A 217 17.84 18.02 17.04
C LYS A 217 18.30 17.55 18.43
N THR A 218 17.62 16.58 19.04
CA THR A 218 18.01 16.00 20.34
C THR A 218 19.12 14.95 20.23
N THR A 219 19.35 14.39 19.04
CA THR A 219 20.40 13.39 18.76
C THR A 219 21.72 14.02 18.28
N LYS A 220 21.86 15.35 18.37
CA LYS A 220 23.07 16.11 18.02
C LYS A 220 23.64 16.80 19.24
#